data_AF-A0A962WJA0-F1
#
_entry.id   AF-A0A962WJA0-F1
#
_cell.length_a   1.000
_cell.length_b   1.000
_cell.length_c   1.000
_cell.angle_alpha   90.00
_cell.angle_beta   90.00
_cell.angle_gamma   90.00
#
_symmetry.space_group_name_H-M   'P 1'
#
loop_
_entity.id
_entity.type
_entity.pdbx_description
1 polymer ?
#
loop_
_entity_poly.entity_id
_entity_poly.type
_entity_poly.pdbx_seq_one_letter_code
_entity_poly.pdbx_strand_id
1 'polypeptide(L)'
;AEKATGIERFMFGNYELYEGLSFVPVFIGLFAMSELLVQSKLVSQVVDTVALKAVKLPTMADYKQIWKTILRSCGIGTFIGILPAEGATVASMIGYSEARRWSRNKQEFGKGSIEGIAGAEAANNAATGGAMVPTMVLGIPGSGTTAIILVGLLVHGLRPGPYLFTEQVEKVYQIFGAMLLANLMFMALGLYAAKLFARISLVPTAILWPIVFCLSVIGAYALSSSLLDVWIMLLFGVIGFFARRHGFSVAPIAVGLILGEMVETNLQNSLKMFEGQWWLIFTQPLAALFLVLAVLGLCGPMFYTWIVGRRVDTGEPEGPGR
;
A
#
# COMPACT_ATOMS: atom_id res chain seq x y z
N ALA A 1 -27.82 3.12 -3.44
CA ALA A 1 -28.31 4.22 -4.25
C ALA A 1 -27.14 5.02 -4.76
N GLU A 2 -27.14 5.25 -6.07
CA GLU A 2 -26.17 6.10 -6.74
C GLU A 2 -26.28 7.53 -6.18
N LYS A 3 -25.20 8.05 -5.57
CA LYS A 3 -25.20 9.34 -4.85
C LYS A 3 -25.66 10.52 -5.72
N ALA A 4 -25.46 10.44 -7.04
CA ALA A 4 -25.73 11.54 -7.97
C ALA A 4 -27.13 11.52 -8.60
N THR A 5 -27.84 10.39 -8.56
CA THR A 5 -29.14 10.19 -9.25
C THR A 5 -30.23 9.68 -8.30
N GLY A 6 -29.86 9.13 -7.14
CA GLY A 6 -30.77 8.46 -6.21
C GLY A 6 -31.26 7.09 -6.68
N ILE A 7 -30.78 6.61 -7.83
CA ILE A 7 -31.23 5.33 -8.40
C ILE A 7 -30.69 4.17 -7.57
N GLU A 8 -31.59 3.28 -7.16
CA GLU A 8 -31.25 2.03 -6.48
C GLU A 8 -30.52 1.09 -7.45
N ARG A 9 -29.30 0.70 -7.11
CA ARG A 9 -28.48 -0.25 -7.87
C ARG A 9 -27.81 -1.20 -6.88
N PHE A 10 -27.63 -2.45 -7.29
CA PHE A 10 -26.94 -3.50 -6.53
C PHE A 10 -27.51 -3.79 -5.13
N MET A 11 -28.78 -3.46 -4.88
CA MET A 11 -29.42 -3.74 -3.60
C MET A 11 -29.87 -5.20 -3.45
N PHE A 12 -30.17 -5.89 -4.55
CA PHE A 12 -30.67 -7.27 -4.55
C PHE A 12 -31.83 -7.52 -3.55
N GLY A 13 -32.66 -6.50 -3.31
CA GLY A 13 -33.77 -6.55 -2.34
C GLY A 13 -33.38 -6.35 -0.86
N ASN A 14 -32.11 -6.06 -0.55
CA ASN A 14 -31.64 -5.80 0.81
C ASN A 14 -31.37 -4.31 1.04
N TYR A 15 -32.02 -3.73 2.05
CA TYR A 15 -31.88 -2.31 2.41
C TYR A 15 -30.51 -1.96 2.99
N GLU A 16 -29.81 -2.92 3.61
CA GLU A 16 -28.45 -2.71 4.12
C GLU A 16 -27.43 -2.46 2.99
N LEU A 17 -27.74 -2.87 1.76
CA LEU A 17 -26.95 -2.55 0.56
C LEU A 17 -27.33 -1.21 -0.08
N TYR A 18 -28.21 -0.41 0.55
CA TYR A 18 -28.60 0.89 0.04
C TYR A 18 -27.41 1.85 -0.06
N GLU A 19 -26.40 1.75 0.82
CA GLU A 19 -25.18 2.56 0.70
C GLU A 19 -24.08 1.86 -0.13
N GLY A 20 -24.36 0.66 -0.65
CA GLY A 20 -23.41 -0.17 -1.37
C GLY A 20 -22.60 -1.07 -0.44
N LEU A 21 -21.45 -1.57 -0.93
CA LEU A 21 -20.54 -2.37 -0.12
C LEU A 21 -19.68 -1.43 0.73
N SER A 22 -19.82 -1.53 2.05
CA SER A 22 -18.97 -0.78 2.96
C SER A 22 -17.50 -1.18 2.77
N PHE A 23 -16.62 -0.19 2.65
CA PHE A 23 -15.19 -0.41 2.42
C PHE A 23 -14.55 -1.21 3.55
N VAL A 24 -14.88 -0.90 4.81
CA VAL A 24 -14.18 -1.45 5.97
C VAL A 24 -14.36 -2.97 6.06
N PRO A 25 -15.58 -3.54 5.99
CA PRO A 25 -15.76 -4.99 5.95
C PRO A 25 -15.05 -5.66 4.78
N VAL A 26 -15.13 -5.08 3.57
CA VAL A 26 -14.42 -5.59 2.39
C VAL A 26 -12.92 -5.63 2.63
N PHE A 27 -12.36 -4.56 3.19
CA PHE A 27 -10.93 -4.44 3.47
C PHE A 27 -10.46 -5.44 4.51
N ILE A 28 -11.19 -5.58 5.63
CA ILE A 28 -10.90 -6.58 6.67
C ILE A 28 -10.93 -7.98 6.05
N GLY A 29 -11.90 -8.27 5.18
CA GLY A 29 -11.96 -9.50 4.40
C GLY A 29 -10.69 -9.71 3.56
N LEU A 30 -10.42 -8.78 2.65
CA LEU A 30 -9.31 -8.87 1.70
C LEU A 30 -7.93 -8.94 2.37
N PHE A 31 -7.70 -8.31 3.53
CA PHE A 31 -6.39 -8.30 4.17
C PHE A 31 -6.27 -9.30 5.32
N ALA A 32 -7.14 -9.23 6.32
CA ALA A 32 -7.03 -10.03 7.54
C ALA A 32 -7.55 -11.45 7.33
N MET A 33 -8.76 -11.60 6.78
CA MET A 33 -9.38 -12.91 6.58
C MET A 33 -8.66 -13.72 5.51
N SER A 34 -8.23 -13.09 4.41
CA SER A 34 -7.46 -13.79 3.38
C SER A 34 -6.13 -14.30 3.90
N GLU A 35 -5.42 -13.50 4.70
CA GLU A 35 -4.14 -13.89 5.30
C GLU A 35 -4.34 -15.04 6.29
N LEU A 36 -5.38 -14.97 7.14
CA LEU A 36 -5.76 -16.06 8.04
C LEU A 36 -5.94 -17.37 7.28
N LEU A 37 -6.68 -17.35 6.17
CA LEU A 37 -6.92 -18.54 5.35
C LEU A 37 -5.64 -19.05 4.68
N VAL A 38 -4.76 -18.17 4.20
CA VAL A 38 -3.45 -18.55 3.64
C VAL A 38 -2.58 -19.22 4.70
N GLN A 39 -2.51 -18.63 5.88
CA GLN A 39 -1.64 -19.03 6.99
C GLN A 39 -2.15 -20.28 7.73
N SER A 40 -3.43 -20.62 7.58
CA SER A 40 -4.01 -21.86 8.12
C SER A 40 -3.27 -23.13 7.68
N LYS A 41 -2.62 -23.11 6.50
CA LYS A 41 -1.81 -24.22 5.98
C LYS A 41 -0.46 -24.39 6.68
N LEU A 42 0.03 -23.35 7.35
CA LEU A 42 1.35 -23.31 7.99
C LEU A 42 1.29 -23.63 9.50
N VAL A 43 0.10 -23.86 10.05
CA VAL A 43 -0.14 -24.08 11.49
C VAL A 43 0.61 -25.31 12.05
N SER A 44 0.96 -26.28 11.21
CA SER A 44 1.72 -27.48 11.62
C SER A 44 3.24 -27.38 11.43
N GLN A 45 3.79 -26.27 10.92
CA GLN A 45 5.24 -26.11 10.87
C GLN A 45 5.77 -25.68 12.22
N VAL A 46 6.61 -26.53 12.82
CA VAL A 46 7.40 -26.19 14.01
C VAL A 46 8.35 -25.07 13.60
N VAL A 47 8.02 -23.84 13.98
CA VAL A 47 8.95 -22.72 13.86
C VAL A 47 10.04 -22.96 14.89
N ASP A 48 11.24 -23.33 14.43
CA ASP A 48 12.41 -23.40 15.30
C ASP A 48 12.57 -22.05 15.97
N THR A 49 12.34 -22.04 17.29
CA THR A 49 12.52 -20.86 18.11
C THR A 49 14.02 -20.59 18.18
N VAL A 50 14.52 -19.79 17.23
CA VAL A 50 15.86 -19.21 17.35
C VAL A 50 15.87 -18.43 18.65
N ALA A 51 16.54 -18.97 19.66
CA ALA A 51 16.70 -18.34 20.95
C ALA A 51 17.16 -16.91 20.71
N LEU A 52 16.31 -15.93 21.01
CA LEU A 52 16.62 -14.52 20.84
C LEU A 52 17.87 -14.22 21.67
N LYS A 53 19.04 -14.18 21.02
CA LYS A 53 20.19 -13.46 21.57
C LYS A 53 19.66 -12.06 21.86
N ALA A 54 19.78 -11.64 23.12
CA ALA A 54 19.25 -10.40 23.66
C ALA A 54 19.26 -9.29 22.59
N VAL A 55 18.09 -8.70 22.33
CA VAL A 55 17.91 -7.58 21.40
C VAL A 55 18.92 -6.48 21.78
N LYS A 56 20.08 -6.48 21.12
CA LYS A 56 21.12 -5.49 21.31
C LYS A 56 20.76 -4.31 20.44
N LEU A 57 20.59 -3.15 21.07
CA LEU A 57 20.43 -1.90 20.35
C LEU A 57 21.71 -1.62 19.52
N PRO A 58 21.59 -1.00 18.33
CA PRO A 58 22.73 -0.64 17.52
C PRO A 58 23.71 0.24 18.30
N THR A 59 25.01 0.00 18.11
CA THR A 59 26.07 0.79 18.73
C THR A 59 26.27 2.10 17.94
N MET A 60 26.83 3.14 18.57
CA MET A 60 27.21 4.38 17.86
C MET A 60 28.20 4.13 16.70
N ALA A 61 29.02 3.08 16.80
CA ALA A 61 29.91 2.66 15.72
C ALA A 61 29.12 2.16 14.49
N ASP A 62 28.08 1.36 14.71
CA ASP A 62 27.20 0.84 13.66
C ASP A 62 26.52 2.01 12.93
N TYR A 63 26.08 3.04 13.67
CA TYR A 63 25.45 4.23 13.09
C TYR A 63 26.41 5.00 12.16
N LYS A 64 27.68 5.17 12.58
CA LYS A 64 28.71 5.83 11.76
C LYS A 64 29.06 5.04 10.50
N GLN A 65 28.82 3.73 10.48
CA GLN A 65 29.00 2.92 9.28
C GLN A 65 27.85 3.11 8.29
N ILE A 66 26.61 3.19 8.78
CA ILE A 66 25.40 3.12 7.91
C ILE A 66 24.78 4.48 7.55
N TRP A 67 25.18 5.60 8.16
CA TRP A 67 24.49 6.90 7.94
C TRP A 67 24.39 7.32 6.47
N LYS A 68 25.40 7.01 5.64
CA LYS A 68 25.37 7.30 4.19
C LYS A 68 24.31 6.45 3.48
N THR A 69 24.22 5.18 3.87
CA THR A 69 23.22 4.24 3.35
C THR A 69 21.81 4.68 3.75
N ILE A 70 21.62 5.11 5.00
CA ILE A 70 20.34 5.67 5.48
C ILE A 70 19.96 6.89 4.64
N LEU A 71 20.84 7.90 4.54
CA LEU A 71 20.53 9.15 3.84
C LEU A 71 20.12 8.92 2.39
N ARG A 72 20.87 8.09 1.66
CA ARG A 72 20.52 7.74 0.27
C ARG A 72 19.19 6.99 0.20
N SER A 73 19.00 6.01 1.07
CA SER A 73 17.81 5.16 1.06
C SER A 73 16.56 5.95 1.46
N CYS A 74 16.68 6.95 2.33
CA CYS A 74 15.60 7.91 2.59
C CYS A 74 15.21 8.69 1.33
N GLY A 75 16.19 9.18 0.56
CA GLY A 75 15.91 9.87 -0.71
C GLY A 75 15.20 8.97 -1.72
N ILE A 76 15.68 7.73 -1.88
CA ILE A 76 15.05 6.70 -2.72
C ILE A 76 13.64 6.41 -2.24
N GLY A 77 13.46 6.18 -0.95
CA GLY A 77 12.18 5.86 -0.32
C GLY A 77 11.16 6.95 -0.53
N THR A 78 11.52 8.21 -0.24
CA THR A 78 10.64 9.37 -0.46
C THR A 78 10.24 9.48 -1.94
N PHE A 79 11.20 9.33 -2.87
CA PHE A 79 10.91 9.42 -4.29
C PHE A 79 9.95 8.33 -4.77
N ILE A 80 10.20 7.07 -4.39
CA ILE A 80 9.31 5.95 -4.72
C ILE A 80 7.95 6.11 -4.04
N GLY A 81 7.91 6.61 -2.80
CA GLY A 81 6.67 6.87 -2.09
C GLY A 81 5.78 7.89 -2.81
N ILE A 82 6.36 8.91 -3.46
CA ILE A 82 5.59 9.89 -4.25
C ILE A 82 4.91 9.23 -5.46
N LEU A 83 5.48 8.14 -5.98
CA LEU A 83 4.89 7.41 -7.09
C LEU A 83 3.63 6.66 -6.62
N PRO A 84 2.48 6.87 -7.28
CA PRO A 84 1.25 6.21 -6.89
C PRO A 84 1.34 4.69 -7.09
N ALA A 85 0.75 3.96 -6.16
CA ALA A 85 0.62 2.49 -6.15
C ALA A 85 1.91 1.65 -6.00
N GLU A 86 3.11 2.26 -5.97
CA GLU A 86 4.38 1.53 -5.78
C GLU A 86 4.59 1.06 -4.33
N GLY A 87 4.19 1.89 -3.37
CA GLY A 87 4.24 1.57 -1.94
C GLY A 87 5.64 1.28 -1.38
N ALA A 88 5.66 0.82 -0.12
CA ALA A 88 6.90 0.75 0.65
C ALA A 88 7.74 -0.51 0.37
N THR A 89 7.14 -1.56 -0.19
CA THR A 89 7.83 -2.81 -0.53
C THR A 89 8.83 -2.59 -1.67
N VAL A 90 8.43 -1.89 -2.74
CA VAL A 90 9.34 -1.58 -3.85
C VAL A 90 10.45 -0.64 -3.39
N ALA A 91 10.12 0.35 -2.57
CA ALA A 91 11.10 1.21 -1.92
C ALA A 91 12.15 0.42 -1.14
N SER A 92 11.72 -0.55 -0.33
CA SER A 92 12.60 -1.42 0.43
C SER A 92 13.52 -2.27 -0.45
N MET A 93 12.99 -2.87 -1.53
CA MET A 93 13.77 -3.68 -2.47
C MET A 93 14.84 -2.85 -3.21
N ILE A 94 14.48 -1.65 -3.67
CA ILE A 94 15.41 -0.74 -4.35
C ILE A 94 16.44 -0.22 -3.34
N GLY A 95 16.02 0.16 -2.13
CA GLY A 95 16.90 0.56 -1.04
C GLY A 95 17.93 -0.51 -0.69
N TYR A 96 17.51 -1.78 -0.59
CA TYR A 96 18.40 -2.92 -0.38
C TYR A 96 19.39 -3.11 -1.54
N SER A 97 18.89 -3.02 -2.78
CA SER A 97 19.71 -3.19 -3.99
C SER A 97 20.78 -2.12 -4.11
N GLU A 98 20.43 -0.86 -3.85
CA GLU A 98 21.37 0.26 -3.86
C GLU A 98 22.32 0.21 -2.65
N ALA A 99 21.87 -0.23 -1.47
CA ALA A 99 22.75 -0.55 -0.35
C ALA A 99 23.83 -1.56 -0.75
N ARG A 100 23.43 -2.67 -1.40
CA ARG A 100 24.36 -3.69 -1.89
C ARG A 100 25.32 -3.17 -2.96
N ARG A 101 24.82 -2.38 -3.90
CA ARG A 101 25.61 -1.86 -5.03
C ARG A 101 26.80 -1.02 -4.56
N TRP A 102 26.58 -0.19 -3.55
CA TRP A 102 27.55 0.77 -3.03
C TRP A 102 28.31 0.29 -1.80
N SER A 103 27.90 -0.84 -1.21
CA SER A 103 28.63 -1.42 -0.08
C SER A 103 30.02 -1.89 -0.49
N ARG A 104 30.98 -1.70 0.42
CA ARG A 104 32.32 -2.31 0.33
C ARG A 104 32.28 -3.79 0.73
N ASN A 105 31.32 -4.20 1.57
CA ASN A 105 31.19 -5.55 2.13
C ASN A 105 30.04 -6.34 1.47
N LYS A 106 30.06 -6.46 0.14
CA LYS A 106 28.99 -7.12 -0.63
C LYS A 106 28.72 -8.57 -0.24
N GLN A 107 29.69 -9.24 0.38
CA GLN A 107 29.62 -10.65 0.80
C GLN A 107 28.74 -10.88 2.03
N GLU A 108 28.44 -9.84 2.80
CA GLU A 108 27.58 -9.92 4.00
C GLU A 108 26.08 -9.84 3.67
N PHE A 109 25.73 -9.42 2.46
CA PHE A 109 24.34 -9.30 2.00
C PHE A 109 23.71 -10.69 1.90
N GLY A 110 22.54 -10.87 2.51
CA GLY A 110 21.87 -12.16 2.67
C GLY A 110 22.33 -12.98 3.88
N LYS A 111 23.37 -12.53 4.60
CA LYS A 111 23.90 -13.15 5.83
C LYS A 111 23.71 -12.27 7.07
N GLY A 112 22.89 -11.22 6.97
CA GLY A 112 22.64 -10.26 8.07
C GLY A 112 23.44 -8.95 8.00
N SER A 113 23.84 -8.49 6.80
CA SER A 113 24.49 -7.18 6.63
C SER A 113 23.66 -6.04 7.25
N ILE A 114 24.30 -5.25 8.12
CA ILE A 114 23.70 -4.06 8.75
C ILE A 114 23.34 -3.02 7.69
N GLU A 115 24.19 -2.83 6.66
CA GLU A 115 23.91 -1.90 5.55
C GLU A 115 22.70 -2.34 4.72
N GLY A 116 22.52 -3.65 4.52
CA GLY A 116 21.36 -4.20 3.83
C GLY A 116 20.06 -3.93 4.58
N ILE A 117 20.05 -4.19 5.90
CA ILE A 117 18.88 -3.94 6.76
C ILE A 117 18.60 -2.43 6.82
N ALA A 118 19.63 -1.61 7.07
CA ALA A 118 19.49 -0.16 7.17
C ALA A 118 18.99 0.46 5.86
N GLY A 119 19.47 0.01 4.70
CA GLY A 119 19.02 0.51 3.40
C GLY A 119 17.57 0.14 3.10
N ALA A 120 17.20 -1.12 3.34
CA ALA A 120 15.84 -1.61 3.13
C ALA A 120 14.83 -0.89 4.05
N GLU A 121 15.15 -0.75 5.33
CA GLU A 121 14.23 -0.14 6.31
C GLU A 121 14.19 1.38 6.22
N ALA A 122 15.31 2.04 5.93
CA ALA A 122 15.29 3.50 5.73
C ALA A 122 14.46 3.88 4.50
N ALA A 123 14.55 3.12 3.40
CA ALA A 123 13.72 3.35 2.22
C ALA A 123 12.24 3.06 2.49
N ASN A 124 11.93 1.94 3.15
CA ASN A 124 10.58 1.58 3.58
C ASN A 124 9.94 2.71 4.40
N ASN A 125 10.63 3.16 5.45
CA ASN A 125 10.08 4.14 6.38
C ASN A 125 9.94 5.54 5.73
N ALA A 126 10.88 5.93 4.88
CA ALA A 126 10.80 7.18 4.14
C ALA A 126 9.68 7.19 3.07
N ALA A 127 9.39 6.04 2.46
CA ALA A 127 8.30 5.92 1.49
C ALA A 127 6.93 6.20 2.09
N THR A 128 6.71 5.91 3.38
CA THR A 128 5.45 6.19 4.08
C THR A 128 5.10 7.68 4.04
N GLY A 129 6.09 8.55 4.27
CA GLY A 129 5.89 10.01 4.16
C GLY A 129 5.67 10.46 2.72
N GLY A 130 6.44 9.90 1.78
CA GLY A 130 6.28 10.18 0.35
C GLY A 130 4.88 9.82 -0.19
N ALA A 131 4.34 8.68 0.23
CA ALA A 131 3.02 8.19 -0.19
C ALA A 131 1.85 9.07 0.25
N MET A 132 2.04 9.89 1.29
CA MET A 132 1.03 10.85 1.71
C MET A 132 0.93 12.06 0.80
N VAL A 133 1.96 12.37 0.00
CA VAL A 133 1.96 13.50 -0.94
C VAL A 133 0.86 13.36 -2.00
N PRO A 134 0.84 12.31 -2.85
CA PRO A 134 -0.24 12.13 -3.82
C PRO A 134 -1.60 11.90 -3.13
N THR A 135 -1.60 11.24 -1.97
CA THR A 135 -2.83 10.96 -1.22
C THR A 135 -3.51 12.25 -0.78
N MET A 136 -2.76 13.21 -0.25
CA MET A 136 -3.29 14.49 0.24
C MET A 136 -3.59 15.47 -0.89
N VAL A 137 -2.70 15.58 -1.89
CA VAL A 137 -2.77 16.61 -2.94
C VAL A 137 -3.70 16.21 -4.09
N LEU A 138 -3.67 14.93 -4.47
CA LEU A 138 -4.45 14.43 -5.61
C LEU A 138 -5.66 13.60 -5.17
N GLY A 139 -5.75 13.22 -3.90
CA GLY A 139 -6.75 12.25 -3.44
C GLY A 139 -6.51 10.84 -3.98
N ILE A 140 -5.32 10.57 -4.53
CA ILE A 140 -4.94 9.27 -5.11
C ILE A 140 -3.97 8.58 -4.15
N PRO A 141 -4.28 7.37 -3.66
CA PRO A 141 -3.44 6.70 -2.69
C PRO A 141 -2.06 6.35 -3.27
N GLY A 142 -1.00 6.74 -2.56
CA GLY A 142 0.38 6.38 -2.88
C GLY A 142 0.71 4.91 -2.63
N SER A 143 0.01 4.25 -1.72
CA SER A 143 0.18 2.85 -1.36
C SER A 143 -1.13 2.22 -0.87
N GLY A 144 -1.13 0.90 -0.67
CA GLY A 144 -2.26 0.22 -0.02
C GLY A 144 -2.53 0.72 1.42
N THR A 145 -1.51 1.17 2.16
CA THR A 145 -1.71 1.70 3.52
C THR A 145 -2.27 3.12 3.50
N THR A 146 -1.82 3.97 2.57
CA THR A 146 -2.38 5.33 2.44
C THR A 146 -3.80 5.31 1.89
N ALA A 147 -4.21 4.26 1.18
CA ALA A 147 -5.61 4.05 0.81
C ALA A 147 -6.52 3.91 2.03
N ILE A 148 -6.06 3.22 3.08
CA ILE A 148 -6.79 3.12 4.36
C ILE A 148 -6.85 4.49 5.03
N ILE A 149 -5.72 5.20 5.07
CA ILE A 149 -5.65 6.53 5.67
C ILE A 149 -6.59 7.49 4.93
N LEU A 150 -6.60 7.47 3.60
CA LEU A 150 -7.49 8.27 2.76
C LEU A 150 -8.96 8.07 3.16
N VAL A 151 -9.39 6.84 3.39
CA VAL A 151 -10.75 6.55 3.87
C VAL A 151 -10.97 7.13 5.27
N GLY A 152 -10.04 6.95 6.20
CA GLY A 152 -10.12 7.56 7.52
C GLY A 152 -10.28 9.09 7.44
N LEU A 153 -9.52 9.74 6.55
CA LEU A 153 -9.63 11.18 6.30
C LEU A 153 -11.02 11.55 5.77
N LEU A 154 -11.55 10.80 4.80
CA LEU A 154 -12.88 11.01 4.23
C LEU A 154 -14.00 10.84 5.28
N VAL A 155 -13.91 9.81 6.13
CA VAL A 155 -14.85 9.57 7.24
C VAL A 155 -14.82 10.73 8.26
N HIS A 156 -13.64 11.32 8.48
CA HIS A 156 -13.49 12.52 9.30
C HIS A 156 -13.84 13.84 8.57
N GLY A 157 -14.42 13.77 7.37
CA GLY A 157 -14.88 14.94 6.61
C GLY A 157 -13.77 15.74 5.94
N LEU A 158 -12.55 15.21 5.90
CA LEU A 158 -11.45 15.80 5.15
C LEU A 158 -11.58 15.41 3.68
N ARG A 159 -11.35 16.34 2.76
CA ARG A 159 -11.47 16.10 1.32
C ARG A 159 -10.12 16.28 0.64
N PRO A 160 -9.26 15.25 0.61
CA PRO A 160 -7.99 15.29 -0.07
C PRO A 160 -8.13 15.68 -1.55
N GLY A 161 -7.17 16.44 -2.04
CA GLY A 161 -7.28 17.19 -3.29
C GLY A 161 -6.86 18.66 -3.12
N PRO A 162 -6.91 19.46 -4.19
CA PRO A 162 -6.65 20.90 -4.13
C PRO A 162 -7.50 21.62 -3.08
N TYR A 163 -8.75 21.18 -2.90
CA TYR A 163 -9.69 21.72 -1.92
C TYR A 163 -9.15 21.68 -0.48
N LEU A 164 -8.44 20.62 -0.10
CA LEU A 164 -7.85 20.49 1.24
C LEU A 164 -6.84 21.63 1.51
N PHE A 165 -6.11 22.04 0.47
CA PHE A 165 -5.04 23.04 0.56
C PHE A 165 -5.53 24.47 0.29
N THR A 166 -6.77 24.67 -0.14
CA THR A 166 -7.37 26.01 -0.32
C THR A 166 -8.39 26.32 0.77
N GLU A 167 -9.29 25.39 1.09
CA GLU A 167 -10.42 25.62 2.01
C GLU A 167 -10.19 25.04 3.41
N GLN A 168 -9.34 24.02 3.54
CA GLN A 168 -9.08 23.31 4.81
C GLN A 168 -7.61 23.44 5.26
N VAL A 169 -6.97 24.57 4.97
CA VAL A 169 -5.53 24.80 5.19
C VAL A 169 -5.11 24.56 6.64
N GLU A 170 -5.94 24.98 7.60
CA GLU A 170 -5.67 24.75 9.02
C GLU A 170 -5.57 23.25 9.35
N LYS A 171 -6.43 22.41 8.74
CA LYS A 171 -6.39 20.95 8.89
C LYS A 171 -5.12 20.37 8.29
N VAL A 172 -4.64 20.90 7.17
CA VAL A 172 -3.37 20.46 6.56
C VAL A 172 -2.21 20.65 7.54
N TYR A 173 -2.10 21.83 8.16
CA TYR A 173 -1.04 22.10 9.14
C TYR A 173 -1.17 21.20 10.38
N GLN A 174 -2.41 20.95 10.85
CA GLN A 174 -2.67 20.01 11.94
C GLN A 174 -2.22 18.59 11.58
N ILE A 175 -2.51 18.11 10.36
CA ILE A 175 -2.09 16.79 9.89
C ILE A 175 -0.57 16.70 9.79
N PHE A 176 0.11 17.69 9.19
CA PHE A 176 1.57 17.69 9.10
C PHE A 176 2.24 17.77 10.47
N GLY A 177 1.72 18.60 11.37
CA GLY A 177 2.20 18.67 12.76
C GLY A 177 2.00 17.33 13.50
N ALA A 178 0.82 16.74 13.38
CA ALA A 178 0.52 15.43 13.96
C ALA A 178 1.38 14.32 13.37
N MET A 179 1.65 14.32 12.06
CA MET A 179 2.53 13.36 11.40
C MET A 179 3.97 13.50 11.87
N LEU A 180 4.48 14.73 12.04
CA LEU A 180 5.82 14.96 12.56
C LEU A 180 5.93 14.45 14.00
N LEU A 181 4.97 14.82 14.85
CA LEU A 181 4.91 14.37 16.24
C LEU A 181 4.76 12.85 16.34
N ALA A 182 3.89 12.26 15.52
CA ALA A 182 3.68 10.82 15.46
C ALA A 182 4.95 10.06 15.07
N ASN A 183 5.76 10.58 14.14
CA ASN A 183 7.07 9.98 13.81
C ASN A 183 8.05 10.03 14.99
N LEU A 184 8.10 11.15 15.73
CA LEU A 184 8.94 11.25 16.93
C LEU A 184 8.47 10.30 18.04
N MET A 185 7.16 10.24 18.27
CA MET A 185 6.55 9.30 19.22
C MET A 185 6.79 7.85 18.79
N PHE A 186 6.65 7.54 17.49
CA PHE A 186 6.88 6.22 16.93
C PHE A 186 8.33 5.79 17.10
N MET A 187 9.30 6.69 16.96
CA MET A 187 10.70 6.39 17.25
C MET A 187 10.90 6.00 18.72
N ALA A 188 10.39 6.80 19.66
CA ALA A 188 10.55 6.53 21.09
C ALA A 188 9.84 5.22 21.50
N LEU A 189 8.60 5.06 21.05
CA LEU A 189 7.76 3.91 21.36
C LEU A 189 8.26 2.65 20.66
N GLY A 190 8.75 2.77 19.43
CA GLY A 190 9.36 1.68 18.68
C GLY A 190 10.63 1.15 19.34
N LEU A 191 11.52 2.02 19.84
CA LEU A 191 12.71 1.58 20.58
C LEU A 191 12.37 0.84 21.88
N TYR A 192 11.35 1.30 22.60
CA TYR A 192 10.88 0.63 23.82
C TYR A 192 10.16 -0.70 23.50
N ALA A 193 9.22 -0.65 22.56
CA ALA A 193 8.35 -1.76 22.19
C ALA A 193 9.05 -2.80 21.30
N ALA A 194 10.23 -2.53 20.73
CA ALA A 194 10.99 -3.50 19.94
C ALA A 194 11.19 -4.83 20.68
N LYS A 195 11.45 -4.77 21.99
CA LYS A 195 11.57 -5.97 22.85
C LYS A 195 10.25 -6.72 22.99
N LEU A 196 9.13 -6.01 23.02
CA LEU A 196 7.79 -6.59 23.10
C LEU A 196 7.39 -7.20 21.76
N PHE A 197 7.59 -6.49 20.63
CA PHE A 197 7.29 -7.00 19.29
C PHE A 197 8.10 -8.24 18.93
N ALA A 198 9.37 -8.29 19.35
CA ALA A 198 10.19 -9.49 19.21
C ALA A 198 9.65 -10.70 19.99
N ARG A 199 8.88 -10.49 21.07
CA ARG A 199 8.17 -11.57 21.77
C ARG A 199 6.85 -11.91 21.10
N ILE A 200 6.15 -10.94 20.53
CA ILE A 200 4.89 -11.18 19.79
C ILE A 200 5.13 -12.09 18.59
N SER A 201 6.29 -12.00 17.91
CA SER A 201 6.64 -12.93 16.83
C SER A 201 6.83 -14.39 17.29
N LEU A 202 6.91 -14.64 18.61
CA LEU A 202 6.97 -15.99 19.18
C LEU A 202 5.58 -16.53 19.57
N VAL A 203 4.52 -15.71 19.45
CA VAL A 203 3.16 -16.16 19.76
C VAL A 203 2.77 -17.24 18.74
N PRO A 204 2.33 -18.43 19.20
CA PRO A 204 1.90 -19.49 18.29
C PRO A 204 0.81 -19.01 17.35
N THR A 205 0.95 -19.32 16.07
CA THR A 205 -0.05 -18.99 15.04
C THR A 205 -1.43 -19.56 15.36
N ALA A 206 -1.47 -20.69 16.09
CA ALA A 206 -2.68 -21.33 16.60
C ALA A 206 -3.49 -20.45 17.57
N ILE A 207 -2.87 -19.49 18.25
CA ILE A 207 -3.55 -18.53 19.15
C ILE A 207 -3.75 -17.18 18.46
N LEU A 208 -2.77 -16.75 17.68
CA LEU A 208 -2.78 -15.47 16.98
C LEU A 208 -3.99 -15.34 16.04
N TRP A 209 -4.22 -16.34 15.18
CA TRP A 209 -5.26 -16.26 14.16
C TRP A 209 -6.70 -16.27 14.70
N PRO A 210 -7.05 -17.09 15.72
CA PRO A 210 -8.35 -16.98 16.37
C PRO A 210 -8.62 -15.59 16.98
N ILE A 211 -7.61 -14.96 17.59
CA ILE A 211 -7.75 -13.60 18.14
C ILE A 211 -8.01 -12.60 17.00
N VAL A 212 -7.22 -12.68 15.92
CA VAL A 212 -7.42 -11.83 14.73
C VAL A 212 -8.81 -12.03 14.12
N PHE A 213 -9.31 -13.27 14.07
CA PHE A 213 -10.66 -13.57 13.60
C PHE A 213 -11.73 -12.89 14.44
N CYS A 214 -11.69 -13.06 15.76
CA CYS A 214 -12.65 -12.43 16.68
C CYS A 214 -12.64 -10.90 16.53
N LEU A 215 -11.45 -10.29 16.50
CA LEU A 215 -11.31 -8.84 16.32
C LEU A 215 -11.80 -8.38 14.95
N SER A 216 -11.61 -9.17 13.89
CA SER A 216 -12.08 -8.86 12.54
C SER A 216 -13.61 -8.88 12.46
N VAL A 217 -14.25 -9.88 13.07
CA VAL A 217 -15.72 -9.96 13.16
C VAL A 217 -16.29 -8.78 13.94
N ILE A 218 -15.69 -8.46 15.10
CA ILE A 218 -16.08 -7.30 15.90
C ILE A 218 -15.89 -6.01 15.09
N GLY A 219 -14.76 -5.85 14.40
CA GLY A 219 -14.46 -4.67 13.61
C GLY A 219 -15.40 -4.47 12.42
N ALA A 220 -15.77 -5.54 11.73
CA ALA A 220 -16.73 -5.49 10.63
C ALA A 220 -18.13 -5.12 11.13
N TYR A 221 -18.55 -5.64 12.29
CA TYR A 221 -19.86 -5.35 12.87
C TYR A 221 -19.94 -3.93 13.49
N ALA A 222 -18.86 -3.44 14.10
CA ALA A 222 -18.90 -2.27 14.98
C ALA A 222 -19.30 -0.95 14.29
N LEU A 223 -19.05 -0.81 12.98
CA LEU A 223 -19.32 0.45 12.28
C LEU A 223 -20.80 0.66 11.98
N SER A 224 -21.46 -0.35 11.44
CA SER A 224 -22.84 -0.25 10.97
C SER A 224 -23.83 -1.06 11.82
N SER A 225 -23.34 -1.79 12.83
CA SER A 225 -24.12 -2.76 13.61
C SER A 225 -24.89 -3.76 12.74
N SER A 226 -24.30 -4.12 11.59
CA SER A 226 -24.91 -4.98 10.57
C SER A 226 -24.23 -6.35 10.53
N LEU A 227 -25.04 -7.41 10.47
CA LEU A 227 -24.54 -8.76 10.20
C LEU A 227 -24.17 -8.98 8.73
N LEU A 228 -24.77 -8.23 7.82
CA LEU A 228 -24.42 -8.27 6.40
C LEU A 228 -22.97 -7.84 6.18
N ASP A 229 -22.47 -6.85 6.92
CA ASP A 229 -21.07 -6.44 6.89
C ASP A 229 -20.13 -7.60 7.29
N VAL A 230 -20.51 -8.41 8.28
CA VAL A 230 -19.74 -9.62 8.66
C VAL A 230 -19.73 -10.64 7.52
N TRP A 231 -20.87 -10.84 6.84
CA TRP A 231 -20.94 -11.74 5.68
C TRP A 231 -20.11 -11.24 4.50
N ILE A 232 -20.14 -9.93 4.21
CA ILE A 232 -19.27 -9.30 3.20
C ILE A 232 -17.81 -9.54 3.54
N MET A 233 -17.41 -9.30 4.79
CA MET A 233 -16.04 -9.54 5.25
C MET A 233 -15.61 -11.00 5.01
N LEU A 234 -16.46 -11.97 5.34
CA LEU A 234 -16.16 -13.40 5.10
C LEU A 234 -16.03 -13.71 3.61
N LEU A 235 -16.97 -13.22 2.78
CA LEU A 235 -16.96 -13.39 1.33
C LEU A 235 -15.66 -12.84 0.72
N PHE A 236 -15.31 -11.60 1.05
CA PHE A 236 -14.09 -10.97 0.56
C PHE A 236 -12.81 -11.59 1.15
N GLY A 237 -12.90 -12.23 2.32
CA GLY A 237 -11.85 -13.10 2.85
C GLY A 237 -11.54 -14.28 1.92
N VAL A 238 -12.59 -14.95 1.44
CA VAL A 238 -12.45 -16.06 0.49
C VAL A 238 -11.94 -15.56 -0.86
N ILE A 239 -12.48 -14.44 -1.38
CA ILE A 239 -12.01 -13.83 -2.65
C ILE A 239 -10.53 -13.48 -2.54
N GLY A 240 -10.12 -12.79 -1.46
CA GLY A 240 -8.73 -12.43 -1.22
C GLY A 240 -7.82 -13.64 -1.09
N PHE A 241 -8.29 -14.73 -0.47
CA PHE A 241 -7.54 -15.99 -0.38
C PHE A 241 -7.26 -16.58 -1.77
N PHE A 242 -8.26 -16.61 -2.65
CA PHE A 242 -8.07 -17.07 -4.02
C PHE A 242 -7.18 -16.13 -4.84
N ALA A 243 -7.35 -14.82 -4.69
CA ALA A 243 -6.51 -13.83 -5.37
C ALA A 243 -5.02 -14.04 -5.04
N ARG A 244 -4.69 -14.13 -3.74
CA ARG A 244 -3.33 -14.40 -3.26
C ARG A 244 -2.79 -15.73 -3.79
N ARG A 245 -3.61 -16.77 -3.82
CA ARG A 245 -3.20 -18.09 -4.30
C ARG A 245 -2.81 -18.11 -5.78
N HIS A 246 -3.40 -17.22 -6.59
CA HIS A 246 -3.07 -17.09 -8.01
C HIS A 246 -2.01 -15.99 -8.27
N GLY A 247 -1.37 -15.46 -7.23
CA GLY A 247 -0.32 -14.45 -7.35
C GLY A 247 -0.82 -13.01 -7.50
N PHE A 248 -2.13 -12.76 -7.32
CA PHE A 248 -2.66 -11.39 -7.31
C PHE A 248 -2.43 -10.75 -5.94
N SER A 249 -1.96 -9.50 -5.95
CA SER A 249 -1.91 -8.67 -4.76
C SER A 249 -3.31 -8.19 -4.41
N VAL A 250 -3.65 -8.21 -3.12
CA VAL A 250 -4.96 -7.76 -2.63
C VAL A 250 -5.06 -6.24 -2.49
N ALA A 251 -3.91 -5.55 -2.42
CA ALA A 251 -3.86 -4.10 -2.32
C ALA A 251 -4.44 -3.39 -3.55
N PRO A 252 -4.12 -3.77 -4.80
CA PRO A 252 -4.78 -3.25 -5.99
C PRO A 252 -6.31 -3.42 -6.00
N ILE A 253 -6.82 -4.55 -5.48
CA ILE A 253 -8.27 -4.80 -5.40
C ILE A 253 -8.92 -3.78 -4.47
N ALA A 254 -8.33 -3.56 -3.29
CA ALA A 254 -8.84 -2.58 -2.33
C ALA A 254 -8.74 -1.14 -2.87
N VAL A 255 -7.64 -0.79 -3.54
CA VAL A 255 -7.48 0.51 -4.21
C VAL A 255 -8.53 0.70 -5.31
N GLY A 256 -8.78 -0.32 -6.12
CA GLY A 256 -9.80 -0.29 -7.16
C GLY A 256 -11.21 -0.09 -6.61
N LEU A 257 -11.54 -0.67 -5.46
CA LEU A 257 -12.84 -0.47 -4.80
C LEU A 257 -13.03 1.00 -4.38
N ILE A 258 -12.01 1.61 -3.76
CA ILE A 258 -12.05 3.01 -3.33
C ILE A 258 -12.10 3.94 -4.55
N LEU A 259 -11.16 3.76 -5.48
CA LEU A 259 -11.05 4.61 -6.65
C LEU A 259 -12.23 4.44 -7.60
N GLY A 260 -12.88 3.28 -7.63
CA GLY A 260 -14.05 3.03 -8.47
C GLY A 260 -15.19 4.00 -8.16
N GLU A 261 -15.56 4.13 -6.88
CA GLU A 261 -16.61 5.05 -6.45
C GLU A 261 -16.21 6.51 -6.73
N MET A 262 -14.95 6.86 -6.49
CA MET A 262 -14.43 8.19 -6.77
C MET A 262 -14.45 8.50 -8.27
N VAL A 263 -14.05 7.56 -9.12
CA VAL A 263 -14.05 7.70 -10.57
C VAL A 263 -15.47 7.83 -11.08
N GLU A 264 -16.40 6.98 -10.66
CA GLU A 264 -17.80 7.05 -11.06
C GLU A 264 -18.41 8.41 -10.68
N THR A 265 -18.25 8.84 -9.43
CA THR A 265 -18.79 10.11 -8.94
C THR A 265 -18.20 11.31 -9.68
N ASN A 266 -16.87 11.35 -9.87
CA ASN A 266 -16.19 12.46 -10.54
C ASN A 266 -16.44 12.47 -12.04
N LEU A 267 -16.55 11.31 -12.68
CA LEU A 267 -16.92 11.20 -14.09
C LEU A 267 -18.33 11.73 -14.31
N GLN A 268 -19.29 11.36 -13.45
CA GLN A 268 -20.65 11.89 -13.53
C GLN A 268 -20.72 13.40 -13.33
N ASN A 269 -19.97 13.93 -12.35
CA ASN A 269 -19.89 15.38 -12.15
C ASN A 269 -19.29 16.09 -13.37
N SER A 270 -18.25 15.50 -13.97
CA SER A 270 -17.61 16.02 -15.18
C SER A 270 -18.55 15.97 -16.38
N LEU A 271 -19.28 14.86 -16.58
CA LEU A 271 -20.28 14.72 -17.64
C LEU A 271 -21.44 15.71 -17.48
N LYS A 272 -21.90 15.95 -16.24
CA LYS A 272 -22.91 16.99 -15.96
C LYS A 272 -22.37 18.39 -16.33
N MET A 273 -21.10 18.68 -16.00
CA MET A 273 -20.46 19.95 -16.33
C MET A 273 -20.25 20.15 -17.83
N PHE A 274 -19.97 19.07 -18.57
CA PHE A 274 -19.82 19.08 -20.03
C PHE A 274 -21.12 18.77 -20.78
N GLU A 275 -22.28 18.84 -20.12
CA GLU A 275 -23.60 18.61 -20.72
C GLU A 275 -23.70 17.27 -21.52
N GLY A 276 -23.04 16.22 -21.00
CA GLY A 276 -23.02 14.87 -21.59
C GLY A 276 -21.92 14.64 -22.64
N GLN A 277 -21.14 15.66 -22.98
CA GLN A 277 -20.08 15.56 -23.99
C GLN A 277 -18.77 15.01 -23.41
N TRP A 278 -18.66 13.69 -23.31
CA TRP A 278 -17.52 12.99 -22.69
C TRP A 278 -16.15 13.30 -23.34
N TRP A 279 -16.11 13.63 -24.63
CA TRP A 279 -14.86 13.93 -25.34
C TRP A 279 -14.19 15.22 -24.87
N LEU A 280 -14.90 16.14 -24.20
CA LEU A 280 -14.30 17.34 -23.60
C LEU A 280 -13.35 17.01 -22.44
N ILE A 281 -13.35 15.78 -21.92
CA ILE A 281 -12.35 15.36 -20.95
C ILE A 281 -10.94 15.41 -21.57
N PHE A 282 -10.80 15.09 -22.86
CA PHE A 282 -9.50 15.14 -23.56
C PHE A 282 -9.02 16.56 -23.86
N THR A 283 -9.89 17.57 -23.79
CA THR A 283 -9.47 18.96 -24.00
C THR A 283 -8.87 19.56 -22.73
N GLN A 284 -9.05 18.93 -21.57
CA GLN A 284 -8.46 19.35 -20.31
C GLN A 284 -6.97 18.96 -20.25
N PRO A 285 -6.03 19.92 -20.16
CA PRO A 285 -4.60 19.66 -20.27
C PRO A 285 -4.08 18.66 -19.23
N LEU A 286 -4.57 18.76 -17.99
CA LEU A 286 -4.17 17.87 -16.90
C LEU A 286 -4.69 16.45 -17.09
N ALA A 287 -5.97 16.31 -17.50
CA ALA A 287 -6.57 15.00 -17.74
C ALA A 287 -5.90 14.29 -18.92
N ALA A 288 -5.64 15.03 -20.00
CA ALA A 288 -4.89 14.52 -21.16
C ALA A 288 -3.47 14.09 -20.76
N LEU A 289 -2.75 14.88 -19.95
CA LEU A 289 -1.43 14.51 -19.44
C LEU A 289 -1.46 13.20 -18.66
N PHE A 290 -2.36 13.06 -17.68
CA PHE A 290 -2.46 11.83 -16.89
C PHE A 290 -2.93 10.62 -17.71
N LEU A 291 -3.81 10.81 -18.69
CA LEU A 291 -4.21 9.75 -19.62
C LEU A 291 -3.04 9.29 -20.49
N VAL A 292 -2.26 10.21 -21.03
CA VAL A 292 -1.05 9.88 -21.80
C VAL A 292 -0.04 9.16 -20.90
N LEU A 293 0.21 9.63 -19.68
CA LEU A 293 1.08 8.95 -18.72
C LEU A 293 0.56 7.55 -18.36
N ALA A 294 -0.75 7.36 -18.21
CA ALA A 294 -1.34 6.05 -17.96
C ALA A 294 -1.15 5.09 -19.14
N VAL A 295 -1.38 5.56 -20.38
CA VAL A 295 -1.13 4.78 -21.60
C VAL A 295 0.35 4.44 -21.74
N LEU A 296 1.24 5.40 -21.49
CA LEU A 296 2.69 5.17 -21.51
C LEU A 296 3.14 4.21 -20.40
N GLY A 297 2.52 4.24 -19.22
CA GLY A 297 2.80 3.31 -18.14
C GLY A 297 2.36 1.87 -18.48
N LEU A 298 1.16 1.72 -19.04
CA LEU A 298 0.60 0.42 -19.45
C LEU A 298 1.34 -0.18 -20.63
N CYS A 299 1.59 0.62 -21.67
CA CYS A 299 2.20 0.16 -22.91
C CYS A 299 3.73 0.27 -22.90
N GLY A 300 4.32 1.02 -21.98
CA GLY A 300 5.76 1.27 -21.88
C GLY A 300 6.60 0.00 -21.82
N PRO A 301 6.26 -1.00 -20.99
CA PRO A 301 6.97 -2.28 -20.97
C PRO A 301 6.91 -3.02 -22.32
N MET A 302 5.76 -2.99 -23.01
CA MET A 302 5.60 -3.57 -24.35
C MET A 302 6.40 -2.79 -25.41
N PHE A 303 6.38 -1.46 -25.37
CA PHE A 303 7.17 -0.63 -26.28
C PHE A 303 8.67 -0.78 -26.06
N TYR A 304 9.12 -0.84 -24.81
CA TYR A 304 10.53 -1.04 -24.46
C TYR A 304 11.03 -2.41 -24.93
N THR A 305 10.27 -3.48 -24.65
CA THR A 305 10.61 -4.83 -25.13
C THR A 305 10.58 -4.93 -26.65
N TRP A 306 9.67 -4.23 -27.33
CA TRP A 306 9.63 -4.16 -28.80
C TRP A 306 10.83 -3.41 -29.40
N ILE A 307 11.29 -2.32 -28.77
CA ILE A 307 12.45 -1.53 -29.23
C ILE A 307 13.78 -2.24 -28.94
N VAL A 308 13.91 -2.86 -27.76
CA VAL A 308 15.15 -3.55 -27.35
C VAL A 308 15.24 -4.95 -27.96
N GLY A 309 14.12 -5.66 -28.12
CA GLY A 309 14.07 -6.95 -28.83
C GLY A 309 14.55 -6.85 -30.27
N ARG A 310 14.38 -5.69 -30.92
CA ARG A 310 14.94 -5.40 -32.25
C ARG A 310 16.47 -5.23 -32.29
N ARG A 311 17.15 -5.06 -31.15
CA ARG A 311 18.62 -4.92 -31.10
C ARG A 311 19.36 -6.24 -30.88
N VAL A 312 18.67 -7.33 -30.53
CA VAL A 312 19.31 -8.64 -30.27
C VAL A 312 19.31 -9.54 -31.51
N ASP A 313 18.51 -9.22 -32.54
CA ASP A 313 18.38 -10.03 -33.77
C ASP A 313 19.40 -9.70 -34.89
N THR A 314 20.38 -8.82 -34.64
CA THR A 314 21.44 -8.53 -35.62
C THR A 314 22.82 -8.86 -35.09
N GLY A 315 23.20 -10.13 -35.26
CA GLY A 315 24.59 -10.51 -35.58
C GLY A 315 25.38 -11.19 -34.47
N GLU A 316 25.32 -12.52 -34.42
CA GLU A 316 26.49 -13.40 -34.55
C GLU A 316 26.01 -14.87 -34.73
N PRO A 317 26.56 -15.64 -35.69
CA PRO A 317 26.19 -17.04 -35.86
C PRO A 317 26.78 -17.87 -34.72
N GLU A 318 25.95 -18.71 -34.11
CA GLU A 318 26.38 -19.75 -33.19
C GLU A 318 27.45 -20.63 -33.86
N GLY A 319 28.70 -20.51 -33.39
CA GLY A 319 29.76 -21.47 -33.71
C GLY A 319 29.51 -22.81 -33.00
N PRO A 320 29.83 -23.95 -33.62
CA PRO A 320 29.48 -25.27 -33.06
C PRO A 320 30.33 -25.58 -31.84
N GLY A 321 29.72 -26.33 -30.92
CA GLY A 321 30.13 -26.43 -29.53
C GLY A 321 31.43 -27.17 -29.23
N ARG A 322 31.76 -27.14 -27.93
CA ARG A 322 32.48 -28.16 -27.16
C ARG A 322 32.03 -28.09 -25.71
#